data_AF-K2RU59-F1
#
_entry.id   AF-K2RU59-F1
#
_cell.length_a   1.000
_cell.length_b   1.000
_cell.length_c   1.000
_cell.angle_alpha   90.00
_cell.angle_beta   90.00
_cell.angle_gamma   90.00
#
_symmetry.space_group_name_H-M   'P 1'
#
loop_
_entity.id
_entity.type
_entity.pdbx_description
1 polymer ?
#
loop_
_entity_poly.entity_id
_entity_poly.type
_entity_poly.pdbx_seq_one_letter_code
_entity_poly.pdbx_strand_id
1 'polypeptide(L)'
;MKTIKLLGIKAPNASIMVDNILKQDPTGGLIIILSPGTEEGLEKVASKYGLVIEAEHKEKEVVIRLVENSGGLETLEELDVTGQTCPGPIIIAGDKLGSMANGDRVKIKNNNLETIEDIAIAMPEMGGKVLDQGTDGEKHYLVIEKVDKKDSKETTTSVKRDKVLVVQSNGIGNAERAYATFIFAKAALSMGKKVGIFLLMDGVSIARKGNAATVKHPAFDRLDHLMTEAIDAGATIYVCELSANFRGIKQKDLEKGCKLAGAATYVTLLSDPTYAVVNF
;
A
#
# COMPACT_ATOMS: atom_id res chain seq x y z
N MET A 1 -0.54 11.78 -15.26
CA MET A 1 -0.84 11.81 -16.72
C MET A 1 -2.34 11.78 -17.02
N LYS A 2 -2.79 12.31 -18.17
CA LYS A 2 -4.21 12.24 -18.59
C LYS A 2 -4.46 11.02 -19.48
N THR A 3 -5.52 10.26 -19.21
CA THR A 3 -5.90 9.08 -20.00
C THR A 3 -7.00 9.40 -21.01
N ILE A 4 -6.81 8.97 -22.26
CA ILE A 4 -7.78 9.12 -23.35
C ILE A 4 -8.04 7.76 -24.00
N LYS A 5 -9.32 7.44 -24.18
CA LYS A 5 -9.76 6.24 -24.89
C LYS A 5 -10.15 6.61 -26.31
N LEU A 6 -9.40 6.12 -27.29
CA LEU A 6 -9.61 6.30 -28.73
C LEU A 6 -9.99 4.97 -29.41
N LEU A 7 -10.63 4.07 -28.67
CA LEU A 7 -11.11 2.79 -29.20
C LEU A 7 -12.07 3.03 -30.38
N GLY A 8 -11.80 2.37 -31.51
CA GLY A 8 -12.58 2.51 -32.74
C GLY A 8 -12.19 3.71 -33.62
N ILE A 9 -11.26 4.57 -33.19
CA ILE A 9 -10.69 5.62 -34.03
C ILE A 9 -9.61 5.03 -34.93
N LYS A 10 -9.80 5.11 -36.25
CA LYS A 10 -8.85 4.57 -37.22
C LYS A 10 -7.65 5.50 -37.43
N ALA A 11 -6.50 4.94 -37.79
CA ALA A 11 -5.36 5.72 -38.29
C ALA A 11 -5.75 6.52 -39.55
N PRO A 12 -5.23 7.75 -39.75
CA PRO A 12 -4.36 8.53 -38.85
C PRO A 12 -5.13 9.45 -37.89
N ASN A 13 -6.45 9.32 -37.76
CA ASN A 13 -7.26 10.25 -36.96
C ASN A 13 -6.88 10.24 -35.47
N ALA A 14 -6.42 9.10 -34.96
CA ALA A 14 -5.91 8.98 -33.60
C ALA A 14 -4.71 9.92 -33.34
N SER A 15 -3.74 9.97 -34.26
CA SER A 15 -2.55 10.82 -34.11
C SER A 15 -2.88 12.32 -34.26
N ILE A 16 -3.82 12.68 -35.13
CA ILE A 16 -4.32 14.07 -35.25
C ILE A 16 -4.98 14.55 -33.94
N MET A 17 -5.79 13.70 -33.32
CA MET A 17 -6.48 14.03 -32.08
C MET A 17 -5.48 14.23 -30.94
N VAL A 18 -4.47 13.36 -30.85
CA VAL A 18 -3.38 13.47 -29.88
C VAL A 18 -2.54 14.73 -30.10
N ASP A 19 -2.18 15.08 -31.34
CA ASP A 19 -1.47 16.33 -31.66
C ASP A 19 -2.25 17.57 -31.18
N ASN A 20 -3.56 17.60 -31.38
CA ASN A 20 -4.38 18.72 -30.92
C ASN A 20 -4.49 18.84 -29.41
N ILE A 21 -4.40 17.72 -28.69
CA ILE A 21 -4.42 17.71 -27.22
C ILE A 21 -3.09 18.24 -26.68
N LEU A 22 -1.96 17.77 -27.22
CA LEU A 22 -0.62 18.23 -26.83
C LEU A 22 -0.37 19.70 -27.19
N LYS A 23 -1.03 20.25 -28.21
CA LYS A 23 -1.00 21.71 -28.48
C LYS A 23 -1.55 22.54 -27.31
N GLN A 24 -2.53 22.01 -26.59
CA GLN A 24 -3.18 22.71 -25.48
C GLN A 24 -2.48 22.44 -24.14
N ASP A 25 -1.88 21.27 -24.00
CA ASP A 25 -1.17 20.84 -22.80
C ASP A 25 0.10 20.04 -23.17
N PRO A 26 1.21 20.73 -23.50
CA PRO A 26 2.42 20.09 -24.03
C PRO A 26 3.28 19.41 -22.96
N THR A 27 3.09 19.73 -21.68
CA THR A 27 3.86 19.20 -20.53
C THR A 27 3.15 18.04 -19.82
N GLY A 28 1.86 17.84 -20.10
CA GLY A 28 1.07 16.78 -19.50
C GLY A 28 1.29 15.45 -20.23
N GLY A 29 2.18 14.60 -19.72
CA GLY A 29 2.31 13.23 -20.19
C GLY A 29 0.94 12.53 -20.39
N LEU A 30 0.81 11.72 -21.44
CA LEU A 30 -0.48 11.28 -21.98
C LEU A 30 -0.57 9.75 -22.11
N ILE A 31 -1.66 9.15 -21.64
CA ILE A 31 -1.97 7.73 -21.85
C ILE A 31 -3.09 7.61 -22.88
N ILE A 32 -2.87 6.85 -23.94
CA ILE A 32 -3.78 6.70 -25.08
C ILE A 32 -4.12 5.21 -25.22
N ILE A 33 -5.41 4.87 -25.18
CA ILE A 33 -5.89 3.50 -25.36
C ILE A 33 -6.52 3.37 -26.74
N LEU A 34 -5.97 2.49 -27.58
CA LEU A 34 -6.24 2.36 -29.01
C LEU A 34 -6.64 0.93 -29.38
N SER A 35 -7.26 0.77 -30.55
CA SER A 35 -7.40 -0.56 -31.17
C SER A 35 -6.08 -0.97 -31.82
N PRO A 36 -5.68 -2.25 -31.80
CA PRO A 36 -4.43 -2.69 -32.44
C PRO A 36 -4.34 -2.28 -33.92
N GLY A 37 -3.19 -1.74 -34.33
CA GLY A 37 -2.93 -1.26 -35.70
C GLY A 37 -3.47 0.13 -36.00
N THR A 38 -3.86 0.92 -34.99
CA THR A 38 -4.33 2.31 -35.16
C THR A 38 -3.35 3.37 -34.62
N GLU A 39 -2.22 2.92 -34.11
CA GLU A 39 -1.13 3.71 -33.54
C GLU A 39 -0.28 4.49 -34.56
N GLU A 40 -0.55 4.32 -35.86
CA GLU A 40 0.22 4.92 -36.94
C GLU A 40 0.32 6.46 -36.82
N GLY A 41 1.55 6.95 -36.89
CA GLY A 41 1.87 8.37 -36.85
C GLY A 41 1.98 8.98 -35.45
N LEU A 42 1.67 8.24 -34.38
CA LEU A 42 1.86 8.73 -33.02
C LEU A 42 3.32 9.01 -32.70
N GLU A 43 4.26 8.22 -33.23
CA GLU A 43 5.72 8.44 -33.05
C GLU A 43 6.14 9.83 -33.51
N LYS A 44 5.65 10.27 -34.68
CA LYS A 44 5.92 11.60 -35.22
C LYS A 44 5.34 12.69 -34.33
N VAL A 45 4.14 12.47 -33.77
CA VAL A 45 3.51 13.39 -32.84
C VAL A 45 4.32 13.47 -31.54
N ALA A 46 4.73 12.34 -30.97
CA ALA A 46 5.55 12.28 -29.77
C ALA A 46 6.87 13.05 -29.94
N SER A 47 7.61 12.76 -31.01
CA SER A 47 8.88 13.43 -31.32
C SER A 47 8.71 14.94 -31.49
N LYS A 48 7.59 15.41 -32.05
CA LYS A 48 7.30 16.84 -32.22
C LYS A 48 7.24 17.60 -30.89
N TYR A 49 6.82 16.95 -29.80
CA TYR A 49 6.74 17.55 -28.47
C TYR A 49 7.88 17.12 -27.54
N GLY A 50 8.92 16.44 -28.05
CA GLY A 50 10.02 15.94 -27.22
C GLY A 50 9.60 14.83 -26.26
N LEU A 51 8.58 14.06 -26.62
CA LEU A 51 8.05 12.94 -25.85
C LEU A 51 8.52 11.61 -26.46
N VAL A 52 8.59 10.57 -25.63
CA VAL A 52 8.88 9.19 -26.03
C VAL A 52 7.61 8.35 -25.95
N ILE A 53 7.46 7.40 -26.88
CA ILE A 53 6.38 6.42 -26.85
C ILE A 53 6.82 5.18 -26.10
N GLU A 54 6.03 4.78 -25.12
CA GLU A 54 6.03 3.43 -24.58
C GLU A 54 4.71 2.75 -24.97
N ALA A 55 4.79 1.63 -25.69
CA ALA A 55 3.62 0.87 -26.14
C ALA A 55 3.50 -0.45 -25.38
N GLU A 56 2.34 -0.68 -24.74
CA GLU A 56 1.96 -1.96 -24.14
C GLU A 56 0.85 -2.57 -25.00
N HIS A 57 1.15 -3.68 -25.68
CA HIS A 57 0.20 -4.38 -26.54
C HIS A 57 -0.56 -5.45 -25.75
N LYS A 58 -1.89 -5.37 -25.73
CA LYS A 58 -2.79 -6.41 -25.21
C LYS A 58 -3.62 -7.01 -26.33
N GLU A 59 -4.29 -8.15 -26.08
CA GLU A 59 -5.09 -8.86 -27.11
C GLU A 59 -6.15 -7.98 -27.81
N LYS A 60 -6.75 -7.01 -27.12
CA LYS A 60 -7.88 -6.22 -27.64
C LYS A 60 -7.61 -4.72 -27.71
N GLU A 61 -6.50 -4.25 -27.16
CA GLU A 61 -6.16 -2.83 -27.06
C GLU A 61 -4.64 -2.63 -27.06
N VAL A 62 -4.21 -1.47 -27.53
CA VAL A 62 -2.83 -0.99 -27.43
C VAL A 62 -2.83 0.23 -26.53
N VAL A 63 -1.99 0.23 -25.49
CA VAL A 63 -1.84 1.35 -24.57
C VAL A 63 -0.54 2.07 -24.93
N ILE A 64 -0.66 3.28 -25.47
CA ILE A 64 0.48 4.16 -25.78
C ILE A 64 0.62 5.21 -24.71
N ARG A 65 1.83 5.35 -24.17
CA ARG A 65 2.18 6.38 -23.20
C ARG A 65 3.14 7.34 -23.85
N LEU A 66 2.80 8.62 -23.83
CA LEU A 66 3.67 9.71 -24.20
C LEU A 66 4.28 10.27 -22.92
N VAL A 67 5.52 9.86 -22.64
CA VAL A 67 6.31 10.32 -21.51
C VAL A 67 7.24 11.44 -21.97
N GLU A 68 7.55 12.40 -21.09
CA GLU A 68 8.65 13.32 -21.39
C GLU A 68 9.93 12.51 -21.64
N ASN A 69 10.79 13.00 -22.53
CA ASN A 69 12.10 12.40 -22.78
C ASN A 69 13.05 12.68 -21.60
N SER A 70 12.62 12.31 -20.41
CA SER A 70 13.43 12.12 -19.22
C SER A 70 14.08 10.74 -19.41
N GLY A 71 15.30 10.74 -19.95
CA GLY A 71 15.98 9.52 -20.40
C GLY A 71 16.15 8.47 -19.31
N GLY A 72 15.92 7.20 -19.69
CA GLY A 72 16.29 6.01 -18.92
C GLY A 72 15.79 5.96 -17.47
N LEU A 73 16.21 4.92 -16.74
CA LEU A 73 16.00 4.80 -15.30
C LEU A 73 16.63 5.96 -14.46
N GLU A 74 17.43 6.84 -15.08
CA GLU A 74 18.25 7.87 -14.41
C GLU A 74 17.50 9.18 -14.11
N THR A 75 16.31 9.40 -14.66
CA THR A 75 15.55 10.64 -14.49
C THR A 75 14.26 10.48 -13.68
N LEU A 76 14.01 9.27 -13.18
CA LEU A 76 12.89 9.02 -12.27
C LEU A 76 13.13 9.71 -10.92
N GLU A 77 12.06 10.21 -10.32
CA GLU A 77 12.11 10.63 -8.92
C GLU A 77 12.52 9.42 -8.06
N GLU A 78 13.51 9.62 -7.19
CA GLU A 78 14.05 8.57 -6.34
C GLU A 78 13.56 8.71 -4.90
N LEU A 79 13.17 7.59 -4.31
CA LEU A 79 12.78 7.49 -2.91
C LEU A 79 13.65 6.46 -2.21
N ASP A 80 14.56 6.92 -1.36
CA ASP A 80 15.40 6.05 -0.55
C ASP A 80 14.73 5.75 0.79
N VAL A 81 14.44 4.46 1.05
CA VAL A 81 13.83 3.99 2.30
C VAL A 81 14.84 3.26 3.20
N THR A 82 16.14 3.43 2.96
CA THR A 82 17.21 2.86 3.79
C THR A 82 17.17 3.39 5.22
N GLY A 83 17.48 2.51 6.18
CA GLY A 83 17.51 2.84 7.62
C GLY A 83 16.15 2.84 8.31
N GLN A 84 15.07 2.60 7.56
CA GLN A 84 13.73 2.48 8.11
C GLN A 84 13.53 1.09 8.72
N THR A 85 12.92 1.03 9.90
CA THR A 85 12.56 -0.23 10.55
C THR A 85 11.13 -0.65 10.19
N CYS A 86 10.88 -1.96 10.06
CA CYS A 86 9.56 -2.50 9.77
C CYS A 86 8.48 -1.94 10.73
N PRO A 87 7.34 -1.43 10.22
CA PRO A 87 6.84 -1.46 8.83
C PRO A 87 7.11 -0.18 8.02
N GLY A 88 8.07 0.65 8.43
CA GLY A 88 8.37 1.96 7.85
C GLY A 88 8.58 2.00 6.32
N PRO A 89 9.37 1.08 5.71
CA PRO A 89 9.58 1.10 4.27
C PRO A 89 8.29 1.04 3.44
N ILE A 90 7.35 0.16 3.81
CA ILE A 90 6.06 0.02 3.11
C ILE A 90 5.19 1.26 3.33
N ILE A 91 5.17 1.83 4.56
CA ILE A 91 4.41 3.05 4.85
C ILE A 91 4.89 4.20 3.96
N ILE A 92 6.20 4.44 3.92
CA ILE A 92 6.79 5.54 3.15
C ILE A 92 6.57 5.34 1.65
N ALA A 93 6.76 4.12 1.14
CA ALA A 93 6.46 3.78 -0.25
C ALA A 93 4.97 4.00 -0.59
N GLY A 94 4.09 3.59 0.32
CA GLY A 94 2.64 3.74 0.22
C GLY A 94 2.16 5.18 0.19
N ASP A 95 2.66 6.00 1.11
CA ASP A 95 2.32 7.42 1.20
C ASP A 95 2.79 8.16 -0.05
N LYS A 96 4.02 7.85 -0.53
CA LYS A 96 4.52 8.38 -1.80
C LYS A 96 3.60 8.00 -2.94
N LEU A 97 3.29 6.71 -3.09
CA LEU A 97 2.38 6.22 -4.12
C LEU A 97 0.98 6.89 -4.03
N GLY A 98 0.47 7.11 -2.83
CA GLY A 98 -0.81 7.79 -2.59
C GLY A 98 -0.83 9.26 -3.01
N SER A 99 0.32 9.93 -2.99
CA SER A 99 0.48 11.34 -3.40
C SER A 99 0.66 11.54 -4.91
N MET A 100 0.96 10.48 -5.65
CA MET A 100 1.26 10.52 -7.09
C MET A 100 -0.01 10.56 -7.96
N ALA A 101 0.07 11.18 -9.14
CA ALA A 101 -0.99 11.09 -10.13
C ALA A 101 -0.91 9.75 -10.88
N ASN A 102 -2.04 9.29 -11.43
CA ASN A 102 -2.05 8.06 -12.23
C ASN A 102 -1.10 8.17 -13.44
N GLY A 103 -0.32 7.11 -13.65
CA GLY A 103 0.74 7.03 -14.65
C GLY A 103 2.10 7.52 -14.19
N ASP A 104 2.20 8.23 -13.05
CA ASP A 104 3.47 8.69 -12.52
C ASP A 104 4.29 7.50 -11.98
N ARG A 105 5.62 7.63 -12.02
CA ARG A 105 6.57 6.59 -11.63
C ARG A 105 7.54 7.10 -10.58
N VAL A 106 7.97 6.21 -9.70
CA VAL A 106 9.01 6.47 -8.70
C VAL A 106 9.94 5.27 -8.60
N LYS A 107 11.24 5.55 -8.44
CA LYS A 107 12.26 4.54 -8.18
C LYS A 107 12.52 4.46 -6.68
N ILE A 108 12.08 3.39 -6.04
CA ILE A 108 12.32 3.13 -4.62
C ILE A 108 13.66 2.43 -4.47
N LYS A 109 14.50 2.87 -3.54
CA LYS A 109 15.82 2.28 -3.25
C LYS A 109 15.93 1.82 -1.81
N ASN A 110 16.67 0.73 -1.59
CA ASN A 110 17.06 0.26 -0.27
C ASN A 110 18.40 -0.49 -0.35
N ASN A 111 19.18 -0.52 0.72
CA ASN A 111 20.41 -1.31 0.79
C ASN A 111 20.16 -2.82 0.99
N ASN A 112 18.92 -3.24 1.20
CA ASN A 112 18.54 -4.62 1.47
C ASN A 112 17.51 -5.14 0.46
N LEU A 113 17.79 -6.28 -0.16
CA LEU A 113 16.95 -6.87 -1.21
C LEU A 113 15.57 -7.26 -0.66
N GLU A 114 15.53 -7.85 0.52
CA GLU A 114 14.30 -8.37 1.12
C GLU A 114 13.29 -7.24 1.38
N THR A 115 13.77 -6.02 1.64
CA THR A 115 12.90 -4.84 1.78
C THR A 115 12.28 -4.44 0.44
N ILE A 116 13.04 -4.52 -0.64
CA ILE A 116 12.52 -4.26 -1.99
C ILE A 116 11.50 -5.32 -2.41
N GLU A 117 11.76 -6.60 -2.13
CA GLU A 117 10.84 -7.70 -2.40
C GLU A 117 9.53 -7.57 -1.61
N ASP A 118 9.60 -7.19 -0.33
CA ASP A 118 8.43 -6.96 0.52
C ASP A 118 7.57 -5.79 0.02
N ILE A 119 8.20 -4.68 -0.37
CA ILE A 119 7.51 -3.54 -1.00
C ILE A 119 6.83 -4.00 -2.30
N ALA A 120 7.54 -4.75 -3.16
CA ALA A 120 7.01 -5.25 -4.44
C ALA A 120 5.74 -6.09 -4.26
N ILE A 121 5.67 -6.91 -3.20
CA ILE A 121 4.48 -7.71 -2.84
C ILE A 121 3.30 -6.80 -2.45
N ALA A 122 3.56 -5.71 -1.70
CA ALA A 122 2.52 -4.82 -1.19
C ALA A 122 1.96 -3.86 -2.25
N MET A 123 2.77 -3.42 -3.20
CA MET A 123 2.40 -2.35 -4.16
C MET A 123 1.09 -2.60 -4.92
N PRO A 124 0.80 -3.80 -5.45
CA PRO A 124 -0.46 -4.05 -6.15
C PRO A 124 -1.71 -3.76 -5.32
N GLU A 125 -1.69 -4.09 -4.02
CA GLU A 125 -2.82 -3.82 -3.12
C GLU A 125 -2.98 -2.33 -2.81
N MET A 126 -1.86 -1.61 -2.84
CA MET A 126 -1.78 -0.16 -2.62
C MET A 126 -2.07 0.64 -3.90
N GLY A 127 -2.32 -0.02 -5.02
CA GLY A 127 -2.64 0.59 -6.32
C GLY A 127 -1.40 1.03 -7.09
N GLY A 128 -0.31 0.27 -6.96
CA GLY A 128 0.91 0.41 -7.73
C GLY A 128 1.13 -0.80 -8.65
N LYS A 129 1.68 -0.57 -9.84
CA LYS A 129 2.19 -1.62 -10.75
C LYS A 129 3.70 -1.64 -10.64
N VAL A 130 4.28 -2.80 -10.33
CA VAL A 130 5.74 -3.00 -10.40
C VAL A 130 6.13 -3.09 -11.87
N LEU A 131 7.10 -2.29 -12.29
CA LEU A 131 7.59 -2.23 -13.66
C LEU A 131 8.96 -2.89 -13.82
N ASP A 132 9.85 -2.64 -12.86
CA ASP A 132 11.24 -3.09 -12.93
C ASP A 132 11.83 -3.24 -11.53
N GLN A 133 12.85 -4.09 -11.40
CA GLN A 133 13.62 -4.27 -10.18
C GLN A 133 15.06 -4.68 -10.50
N GLY A 134 16.00 -4.26 -9.67
CA GLY A 134 17.39 -4.62 -9.87
C GLY A 134 18.32 -3.99 -8.85
N THR A 135 19.58 -3.82 -9.27
CA THR A 135 20.62 -3.18 -8.48
C THR A 135 21.14 -1.93 -9.19
N ASP A 136 21.41 -0.90 -8.39
CA ASP A 136 21.95 0.39 -8.81
C ASP A 136 23.08 0.76 -7.84
N GLY A 137 24.32 0.45 -8.23
CA GLY A 137 25.48 0.50 -7.34
C GLY A 137 25.38 -0.53 -6.20
N GLU A 138 25.49 -0.06 -4.96
CA GLU A 138 25.38 -0.88 -3.74
C GLU A 138 23.93 -1.04 -3.24
N LYS A 139 22.94 -0.43 -3.92
CA LYS A 139 21.54 -0.46 -3.50
C LYS A 139 20.68 -1.29 -4.45
N HIS A 140 19.64 -1.89 -3.90
CA HIS A 140 18.55 -2.52 -4.63
C HIS A 140 17.48 -1.47 -4.95
N TYR A 141 16.79 -1.64 -6.08
CA TYR A 141 15.71 -0.73 -6.47
C TYR A 141 14.46 -1.45 -6.99
N LEU A 142 13.35 -0.74 -6.91
CA LEU A 142 12.05 -1.08 -7.49
C LEU A 142 11.50 0.13 -8.23
N VAL A 143 11.12 -0.02 -9.50
CA VAL A 143 10.36 1.00 -10.22
C VAL A 143 8.89 0.66 -10.14
N ILE A 144 8.11 1.59 -9.59
CA ILE A 144 6.66 1.42 -9.43
C ILE A 144 5.93 2.54 -10.16
N GLU A 145 4.75 2.22 -10.66
CA GLU A 145 3.86 3.16 -11.32
C GLU A 145 2.52 3.25 -10.60
N LYS A 146 2.00 4.47 -10.44
CA LYS A 146 0.67 4.67 -9.88
C LYS A 146 -0.41 4.26 -10.88
N VAL A 147 -1.26 3.31 -10.48
CA VAL A 147 -2.39 2.85 -11.29
C VAL A 147 -3.73 3.05 -10.55
N ASP A 148 -4.80 3.15 -11.33
CA ASP A 148 -6.16 3.18 -10.80
C ASP A 148 -6.53 1.80 -10.23
N LYS A 149 -7.12 1.77 -9.03
CA LYS A 149 -7.61 0.55 -8.36
C LYS A 149 -8.69 -0.23 -9.16
N LYS A 150 -9.12 0.28 -10.32
CA LYS A 150 -10.12 -0.36 -11.20
C LYS A 150 -9.50 -1.28 -12.26
N ASP A 151 -8.22 -1.11 -12.62
CA ASP A 151 -7.61 -1.87 -13.72
C ASP A 151 -7.02 -3.23 -13.30
N SER A 152 -7.09 -3.59 -12.02
CA SER A 152 -6.61 -4.89 -11.48
C SER A 152 -7.71 -5.91 -11.18
N LYS A 153 -8.95 -5.70 -11.65
CA LYS A 153 -10.05 -6.65 -11.40
C LYS A 153 -10.09 -7.77 -12.43
N GLU A 154 -9.36 -8.84 -12.18
CA GLU A 154 -9.84 -10.16 -12.62
C GLU A 154 -11.10 -10.54 -11.82
N THR A 155 -12.06 -11.06 -12.56
CA THR A 155 -13.40 -11.38 -12.09
C THR A 155 -13.39 -12.78 -11.47
N THR A 156 -13.21 -12.88 -10.16
CA THR A 156 -13.60 -14.07 -9.41
C THR A 156 -14.57 -13.71 -8.30
N THR A 157 -15.61 -14.53 -8.14
CA THR A 157 -16.56 -14.55 -7.02
C THR A 157 -15.89 -15.00 -5.71
N SER A 158 -14.69 -14.49 -5.41
CA SER A 158 -13.96 -14.76 -4.18
C SER A 158 -14.36 -13.74 -3.11
N VAL A 159 -14.49 -14.19 -1.86
CA VAL A 159 -14.75 -13.29 -0.74
C VAL A 159 -13.57 -12.31 -0.64
N LYS A 160 -13.87 -11.02 -0.74
CA LYS A 160 -12.87 -9.95 -0.60
C LYS A 160 -12.44 -9.86 0.86
N ARG A 161 -11.26 -10.40 1.19
CA ARG A 161 -10.64 -10.28 2.51
C ARG A 161 -9.97 -8.92 2.68
N ASP A 162 -10.77 -7.89 2.92
CA ASP A 162 -10.29 -6.51 3.11
C ASP A 162 -10.17 -6.09 4.57
N LYS A 163 -10.37 -7.03 5.50
CA LYS A 163 -10.18 -6.82 6.93
C LYS A 163 -9.15 -7.80 7.50
N VAL A 164 -8.45 -7.35 8.53
CA VAL A 164 -7.49 -8.15 9.30
C VAL A 164 -7.89 -8.11 10.77
N LEU A 165 -7.96 -9.28 11.39
CA LEU A 165 -8.17 -9.44 12.82
C LEU A 165 -6.88 -9.99 13.42
N VAL A 166 -6.21 -9.17 14.23
CA VAL A 166 -5.06 -9.58 15.02
C VAL A 166 -5.58 -10.06 16.37
N VAL A 167 -5.39 -11.33 16.68
CA VAL A 167 -5.68 -11.89 17.99
C VAL A 167 -4.37 -11.96 18.76
N GLN A 168 -4.35 -11.41 19.97
CA GLN A 168 -3.14 -11.41 20.81
C GLN A 168 -3.46 -11.98 22.18
N SER A 169 -2.83 -13.11 22.48
CA SER A 169 -3.01 -13.84 23.73
C SER A 169 -1.92 -13.56 24.78
N ASN A 170 -0.77 -13.05 24.35
CA ASN A 170 0.39 -12.74 25.18
C ASN A 170 0.42 -11.26 25.59
N GLY A 171 0.74 -11.03 26.87
CA GLY A 171 0.85 -9.69 27.44
C GLY A 171 2.23 -9.07 27.31
N ILE A 172 2.47 -8.03 28.11
CA ILE A 172 3.73 -7.27 28.14
C ILE A 172 4.96 -8.11 28.54
N GLY A 173 4.76 -9.31 29.09
CA GLY A 173 5.84 -10.25 29.42
C GLY A 173 6.50 -10.89 28.19
N ASN A 174 5.87 -10.81 27.01
CA ASN A 174 6.48 -11.24 25.76
C ASN A 174 6.56 -10.04 24.81
N ALA A 175 7.69 -9.33 24.85
CA ALA A 175 7.90 -8.11 24.09
C ALA A 175 7.78 -8.33 22.57
N GLU A 176 8.32 -9.43 22.04
CA GLU A 176 8.29 -9.75 20.61
C GLU A 176 6.85 -9.86 20.09
N ARG A 177 6.00 -10.65 20.77
CA ARG A 177 4.59 -10.79 20.41
C ARG A 177 3.83 -9.47 20.54
N ALA A 178 4.11 -8.70 21.59
CA ALA A 178 3.51 -7.40 21.78
C ALA A 178 3.86 -6.45 20.61
N TYR A 179 5.13 -6.39 20.21
CA TYR A 179 5.59 -5.61 19.05
C TYR A 179 4.96 -6.08 17.73
N ALA A 180 4.96 -7.40 17.48
CA ALA A 180 4.40 -8.00 16.27
C ALA A 180 2.93 -7.59 16.06
N THR A 181 2.17 -7.45 17.15
CA THR A 181 0.75 -7.03 17.13
C THR A 181 0.56 -5.69 16.41
N PHE A 182 1.35 -4.68 16.79
CA PHE A 182 1.17 -3.32 16.27
C PHE A 182 1.95 -3.08 14.99
N ILE A 183 3.11 -3.72 14.81
CA ILE A 183 3.87 -3.67 13.55
C ILE A 183 3.02 -4.26 12.42
N PHE A 184 2.42 -5.44 12.63
CA PHE A 184 1.56 -6.07 11.64
C PHE A 184 0.27 -5.26 11.39
N ALA A 185 -0.34 -4.73 12.46
CA ALA A 185 -1.52 -3.87 12.33
C ALA A 185 -1.21 -2.63 11.46
N LYS A 186 -0.09 -1.96 11.69
CA LYS A 186 0.32 -0.79 10.91
C LYS A 186 0.62 -1.14 9.44
N ALA A 187 1.27 -2.27 9.17
CA ALA A 187 1.48 -2.75 7.81
C ALA A 187 0.15 -3.03 7.09
N ALA A 188 -0.78 -3.73 7.75
CA ALA A 188 -2.10 -3.99 7.18
C ALA A 188 -2.88 -2.68 6.93
N LEU A 189 -2.79 -1.70 7.83
CA LEU A 189 -3.41 -0.39 7.67
C LEU A 189 -2.82 0.39 6.48
N SER A 190 -1.49 0.39 6.29
CA SER A 190 -0.86 1.07 5.15
C SER A 190 -1.27 0.42 3.82
N MET A 191 -1.48 -0.89 3.82
CA MET A 191 -2.05 -1.64 2.68
C MET A 191 -3.55 -1.39 2.46
N GLY A 192 -4.17 -0.48 3.25
CA GLY A 192 -5.57 -0.09 3.13
C GLY A 192 -6.57 -1.12 3.67
N LYS A 193 -6.13 -2.06 4.51
CA LYS A 193 -7.02 -3.02 5.19
C LYS A 193 -7.67 -2.36 6.41
N LYS A 194 -8.87 -2.81 6.76
CA LYS A 194 -9.47 -2.47 8.06
C LYS A 194 -8.93 -3.40 9.14
N VAL A 195 -8.40 -2.85 10.23
CA VAL A 195 -7.76 -3.66 11.28
C VAL A 195 -8.58 -3.65 12.57
N GLY A 196 -8.87 -4.85 13.06
CA GLY A 196 -9.29 -5.09 14.45
C GLY A 196 -8.16 -5.79 15.21
N ILE A 197 -7.93 -5.38 16.45
CA ILE A 197 -7.01 -6.06 17.37
C ILE A 197 -7.86 -6.56 18.53
N PHE A 198 -7.83 -7.87 18.81
CA PHE A 198 -8.56 -8.48 19.92
C PHE A 198 -7.56 -9.04 20.93
N LEU A 199 -7.45 -8.36 22.07
CA LEU A 199 -6.60 -8.74 23.18
C LEU A 199 -7.35 -9.68 24.11
N LEU A 200 -6.81 -10.87 24.34
CA LEU A 200 -7.38 -11.89 25.22
C LEU A 200 -6.30 -12.53 26.09
N MET A 201 -6.71 -13.30 27.09
CA MET A 201 -5.80 -13.91 28.07
C MET A 201 -4.87 -12.85 28.69
N ASP A 202 -3.56 -12.97 28.50
CA ASP A 202 -2.60 -12.01 29.03
C ASP A 202 -2.42 -10.79 28.14
N GLY A 203 -2.83 -10.86 26.88
CA GLY A 203 -2.81 -9.74 25.93
C GLY A 203 -3.56 -8.51 26.43
N VAL A 204 -4.60 -8.69 27.26
CA VAL A 204 -5.32 -7.56 27.88
C VAL A 204 -4.44 -6.67 28.75
N SER A 205 -3.30 -7.18 29.23
CA SER A 205 -2.32 -6.39 29.98
C SER A 205 -1.66 -5.31 29.13
N ILE A 206 -1.58 -5.48 27.81
CA ILE A 206 -1.00 -4.48 26.88
C ILE A 206 -1.85 -3.20 26.90
N ALA A 207 -3.18 -3.34 26.92
CA ALA A 207 -4.11 -2.20 26.86
C ALA A 207 -4.33 -1.48 28.20
N ARG A 208 -3.74 -1.95 29.31
CA ARG A 208 -3.82 -1.26 30.60
C ARG A 208 -2.96 0.00 30.56
N LYS A 209 -3.47 1.11 31.09
CA LYS A 209 -2.75 2.40 31.14
C LYS A 209 -1.34 2.25 31.68
N GLY A 210 -0.36 2.71 30.89
CA GLY A 210 1.06 2.72 31.23
C GLY A 210 1.80 1.40 31.02
N ASN A 211 1.11 0.28 30.81
CA ASN A 211 1.76 -1.03 30.63
C ASN A 211 2.51 -1.10 29.29
N ALA A 212 1.91 -0.64 28.18
CA ALA A 212 2.60 -0.65 26.90
C ALA A 212 3.90 0.19 26.94
N ALA A 213 3.93 1.29 27.70
CA ALA A 213 5.11 2.14 27.86
C ALA A 213 6.29 1.43 28.58
N THR A 214 6.06 0.30 29.26
CA THR A 214 7.15 -0.47 29.87
C THR A 214 7.85 -1.40 28.87
N VAL A 215 7.24 -1.66 27.71
CA VAL A 215 7.80 -2.52 26.66
C VAL A 215 8.64 -1.66 25.72
N LYS A 216 9.93 -1.98 25.64
CA LYS A 216 10.94 -1.21 24.90
C LYS A 216 11.83 -2.14 24.09
N HIS A 217 12.34 -1.65 22.98
CA HIS A 217 13.33 -2.34 22.17
C HIS A 217 14.30 -1.31 21.55
N PRO A 218 15.59 -1.64 21.34
CA PRO A 218 16.54 -0.68 20.75
C PRO A 218 16.22 -0.30 19.30
N ALA A 219 15.60 -1.23 18.55
CA ALA A 219 15.31 -1.05 17.13
C ALA A 219 13.90 -0.54 16.82
N PHE A 220 12.97 -0.59 17.78
CA PHE A 220 11.58 -0.21 17.57
C PHE A 220 11.20 0.92 18.52
N ASP A 221 10.24 1.76 18.12
CA ASP A 221 9.69 2.76 19.05
C ASP A 221 9.02 2.07 20.25
N ARG A 222 8.70 2.83 21.31
CA ARG A 222 8.03 2.30 22.48
C ARG A 222 6.63 1.79 22.10
N LEU A 223 6.23 0.67 22.71
CA LEU A 223 5.02 -0.05 22.29
C LEU A 223 3.74 0.79 22.38
N ASP A 224 3.63 1.68 23.36
CA ASP A 224 2.51 2.61 23.52
C ASP A 224 2.41 3.64 22.39
N HIS A 225 3.54 4.07 21.82
CA HIS A 225 3.54 4.93 20.63
C HIS A 225 2.99 4.15 19.43
N LEU A 226 3.48 2.92 19.20
CA LEU A 226 2.98 2.06 18.11
C LEU A 226 1.49 1.75 18.24
N MET A 227 1.02 1.54 19.48
CA MET A 227 -0.41 1.36 19.77
C MET A 227 -1.22 2.63 19.45
N THR A 228 -0.71 3.79 19.85
CA THR A 228 -1.37 5.09 19.58
C THR A 228 -1.44 5.34 18.07
N GLU A 229 -0.34 5.15 17.36
CA GLU A 229 -0.28 5.29 15.89
C GLU A 229 -1.26 4.34 15.18
N ALA A 230 -1.37 3.09 15.63
CA ALA A 230 -2.32 2.14 15.08
C ALA A 230 -3.78 2.58 15.30
N ILE A 231 -4.10 3.09 16.49
CA ILE A 231 -5.43 3.63 16.82
C ILE A 231 -5.74 4.86 15.97
N ASP A 232 -4.79 5.79 15.86
CA ASP A 232 -4.93 7.04 15.08
C ASP A 232 -5.09 6.75 13.59
N ALA A 233 -4.44 5.70 13.09
CA ALA A 233 -4.62 5.18 11.73
C ALA A 233 -5.92 4.37 11.54
N GLY A 234 -6.73 4.18 12.59
CA GLY A 234 -8.08 3.63 12.52
C GLY A 234 -8.23 2.17 12.98
N ALA A 235 -7.22 1.57 13.62
CA ALA A 235 -7.38 0.25 14.24
C ALA A 235 -8.38 0.30 15.40
N THR A 236 -9.24 -0.72 15.49
CA THR A 236 -10.12 -0.90 16.66
C THR A 236 -9.53 -1.93 17.62
N ILE A 237 -9.26 -1.52 18.87
CA ILE A 237 -8.72 -2.42 19.90
C ILE A 237 -9.84 -2.87 20.85
N TYR A 238 -10.07 -4.18 20.86
CA TYR A 238 -10.99 -4.87 21.75
C TYR A 238 -10.22 -5.56 22.87
N VAL A 239 -10.74 -5.48 24.09
CA VAL A 239 -10.16 -6.10 25.28
C VAL A 239 -11.16 -7.09 25.85
N CYS A 240 -10.79 -8.37 25.88
CA CYS A 240 -11.67 -9.43 26.38
C CYS A 240 -12.12 -9.17 27.83
N GLU A 241 -13.42 -9.02 28.03
CA GLU A 241 -14.03 -8.69 29.32
C GLU A 241 -13.69 -9.73 30.40
N LEU A 242 -13.80 -11.02 30.09
CA LEU A 242 -13.46 -12.10 31.02
C LEU A 242 -11.99 -12.02 31.44
N SER A 243 -11.08 -11.87 30.48
CA SER A 243 -9.64 -11.79 30.75
C SER A 243 -9.25 -10.55 31.54
N ALA A 244 -9.91 -9.41 31.27
CA ALA A 244 -9.76 -8.18 32.02
C ALA A 244 -10.24 -8.36 33.48
N ASN A 245 -11.39 -9.00 33.69
CA ASN A 245 -11.94 -9.28 35.03
C ASN A 245 -11.00 -10.16 35.87
N PHE A 246 -10.41 -11.21 35.30
CA PHE A 246 -9.40 -12.04 35.99
C PHE A 246 -8.17 -11.24 36.47
N ARG A 247 -7.91 -10.09 35.87
CA ARG A 247 -6.79 -9.18 36.19
C ARG A 247 -7.20 -7.91 36.92
N GLY A 248 -8.49 -7.80 37.28
CA GLY A 248 -9.05 -6.61 37.93
C GLY A 248 -9.01 -5.34 37.07
N ILE A 249 -8.94 -5.47 35.75
CA ILE A 249 -8.90 -4.35 34.80
C ILE A 249 -10.32 -3.95 34.43
N LYS A 250 -10.66 -2.67 34.58
CA LYS A 250 -11.95 -2.10 34.17
C LYS A 250 -11.76 -1.16 32.98
N GLN A 251 -12.85 -0.79 32.31
CA GLN A 251 -12.82 0.13 31.16
C GLN A 251 -12.06 1.45 31.45
N LYS A 252 -12.15 1.98 32.67
CA LYS A 252 -11.45 3.22 33.08
C LYS A 252 -9.93 3.06 33.19
N ASP A 253 -9.44 1.84 33.32
CA ASP A 253 -8.03 1.49 33.47
C ASP A 253 -7.37 1.21 32.11
N LEU A 254 -8.16 1.21 31.02
CA LEU A 254 -7.68 0.97 29.66
C LEU A 254 -7.16 2.25 29.00
N GLU A 255 -6.17 2.10 28.14
CA GLU A 255 -5.67 3.16 27.27
C GLU A 255 -6.77 3.76 26.39
N LYS A 256 -6.64 5.04 26.06
CA LYS A 256 -7.61 5.73 25.21
C LYS A 256 -7.70 5.01 23.86
N GLY A 257 -8.91 4.69 23.40
CA GLY A 257 -9.14 3.94 22.16
C GLY A 257 -9.34 2.43 22.34
N CYS A 258 -9.04 1.89 23.52
CA CYS A 258 -9.31 0.49 23.86
C CYS A 258 -10.70 0.34 24.51
N LYS A 259 -11.44 -0.71 24.14
CA LYS A 259 -12.78 -0.98 24.70
C LYS A 259 -12.96 -2.43 25.12
N LEU A 260 -13.64 -2.65 26.25
CA LEU A 260 -14.04 -3.97 26.69
C LEU A 260 -15.02 -4.59 25.69
N ALA A 261 -14.86 -5.89 25.45
CA ALA A 261 -15.73 -6.67 24.58
C ALA A 261 -15.86 -8.10 25.10
N GLY A 262 -17.08 -8.64 24.99
CA GLY A 262 -17.41 -9.99 25.41
C GLY A 262 -17.20 -11.04 24.31
N ALA A 263 -17.47 -12.29 24.66
CA ALA A 263 -17.32 -13.44 23.76
C ALA A 263 -18.14 -13.31 22.46
N ALA A 264 -19.34 -12.71 22.52
CA ALA A 264 -20.18 -12.50 21.34
C ALA A 264 -19.47 -11.65 20.28
N THR A 265 -18.85 -10.53 20.68
CA THR A 265 -18.06 -9.68 19.77
C THR A 265 -16.93 -10.47 19.12
N TYR A 266 -16.21 -11.27 19.91
CA TYR A 266 -15.11 -12.09 19.38
C TYR A 266 -15.57 -13.09 18.33
N VAL A 267 -16.64 -13.86 18.63
CA VAL A 267 -17.20 -14.85 17.70
C VAL A 267 -17.74 -14.19 16.44
N THR A 268 -18.38 -13.02 16.54
CA THR A 268 -18.84 -12.25 15.38
C THR A 268 -17.68 -11.82 14.48
N LEU A 269 -16.60 -11.31 15.06
CA LEU A 269 -15.41 -10.91 14.30
C LEU A 269 -14.73 -12.12 13.62
N LEU A 270 -14.60 -13.23 14.35
CA LEU A 270 -14.01 -14.46 13.81
C LEU A 270 -14.85 -15.10 12.70
N SER A 271 -16.17 -14.98 12.78
CA SER A 271 -17.10 -15.63 11.85
C SER A 271 -17.39 -14.79 10.61
N ASP A 272 -16.91 -13.55 10.56
CA ASP A 272 -17.04 -12.68 9.39
C ASP A 272 -15.98 -13.08 8.34
N PRO A 273 -16.39 -13.62 7.18
CA PRO A 273 -15.48 -14.16 6.17
C PRO A 273 -14.64 -13.09 5.46
N THR A 274 -14.91 -11.80 5.70
CA THR A 274 -14.09 -10.68 5.20
C THR A 274 -12.82 -10.46 6.03
N TYR A 275 -12.71 -11.07 7.21
CA TYR A 275 -11.50 -11.05 8.02
C TYR A 275 -10.53 -12.17 7.60
N ALA A 276 -9.28 -11.80 7.36
CA ALA A 276 -8.14 -12.68 7.59
C ALA A 276 -7.75 -12.60 9.07
N VAL A 277 -7.52 -13.75 9.72
CA VAL A 277 -7.21 -13.81 11.15
C VAL A 277 -5.76 -14.25 11.33
N VAL A 278 -5.02 -13.50 12.13
CA VAL A 278 -3.68 -13.87 12.60
C VAL A 278 -3.70 -13.92 14.11
N ASN A 279 -3.05 -14.92 14.70
CA ASN A 279 -2.89 -15.03 16.15
C ASN A 279 -1.41 -14.99 16.51
N PHE A 280 -1.06 -14.12 17.45
CA PHE A 280 0.29 -14.01 17.99
C PHE A 280 0.39 -14.62 19.39
#